data_AF-A0A348Z6C8-F1
#
_entry.id   AF-A0A348Z6C8-F1
#
_cell.length_a   1.000
_cell.length_b   1.000
_cell.length_c   1.000
_cell.angle_alpha   90.00
_cell.angle_beta   90.00
_cell.angle_gamma   90.00
#
_symmetry.space_group_name_H-M   'P 1'
#
loop_
_entity.id
_entity.type
_entity.pdbx_description
1 polymer ?
#
loop_
_entity_poly.entity_id
_entity_poly.type
_entity_poly.pdbx_seq_one_letter_code
_entity_poly.pdbx_strand_id
1 'polypeptide(L)'
;MDMNIKYEFITGEVQEVIVSDELIKVVMEIERQVYNNNYKERIRHISYEKMVEHGFQFRSNDIEVIETVEEKLINESLYKALGKLSFDKRKLIYLVFFQRKTIVSIAKERGVSEGTIRRILKLIYKEIIINFKKL
;
A
#
# COMPACT_ATOMS: atom_id res chain seq x y z
N MET A 1 22.48 50.81 9.21
CA MET A 1 23.31 51.63 8.33
C MET A 1 22.63 51.61 6.99
N ASP A 2 21.85 52.65 6.69
CA ASP A 2 21.08 52.70 5.45
C ASP A 2 22.00 52.55 4.22
N MET A 3 21.59 51.71 3.28
CA MET A 3 22.38 51.36 2.11
C MET A 3 21.95 52.25 0.95
N ASN A 4 22.91 52.99 0.37
CA ASN A 4 22.62 53.84 -0.78
C ASN A 4 22.93 53.07 -2.07
N ILE A 5 21.93 52.88 -2.93
CA ILE A 5 22.05 52.14 -4.18
C ILE A 5 21.89 53.12 -5.35
N LYS A 6 22.77 53.01 -6.34
CA LYS A 6 22.61 53.73 -7.61
C LYS A 6 21.81 52.87 -8.57
N TYR A 7 20.66 53.38 -8.99
CA TYR A 7 19.84 52.77 -10.01
C TYR A 7 19.91 53.58 -11.29
N GLU A 8 20.34 52.95 -12.37
CA GLU A 8 20.40 53.56 -13.70
C GLU A 8 19.20 53.09 -14.53
N PHE A 9 18.38 54.05 -14.95
CA PHE A 9 17.24 53.79 -15.81
C PHE A 9 17.70 53.53 -17.25
N ILE A 10 16.91 52.78 -18.01
CA ILE A 10 17.17 52.48 -19.43
C ILE A 10 17.26 53.76 -20.30
N THR A 11 16.70 54.86 -19.82
CA THR A 11 16.77 56.20 -20.42
C THR A 11 18.08 56.95 -20.14
N GLY A 12 18.99 56.40 -19.34
CA GLY A 12 20.29 57.00 -18.97
C GLY A 12 20.23 57.94 -17.74
N GLU A 13 19.07 58.06 -17.10
CA GLU A 13 18.93 58.78 -15.83
C GLU A 13 19.43 57.92 -14.67
N VAL A 14 20.20 58.51 -13.75
CA VAL A 14 20.72 57.81 -12.55
C VAL A 14 20.08 58.40 -11.30
N GLN A 15 19.45 57.54 -10.49
CA GLN A 15 18.84 57.93 -9.22
C GLN A 15 19.52 57.21 -8.05
N GLU A 16 19.83 57.98 -7.01
CA GLU A 16 20.31 57.43 -5.74
C GLU A 16 19.12 57.12 -4.84
N VAL A 17 18.98 55.85 -4.47
CA VAL A 17 17.90 55.35 -3.63
C VAL A 17 18.48 54.90 -2.31
N ILE A 18 18.04 55.56 -1.24
CA ILE A 18 18.37 55.20 0.13
C ILE A 18 17.43 54.06 0.54
N VAL A 19 18.01 52.88 0.76
CA VAL A 19 17.27 51.70 1.20
C VAL A 19 17.45 51.54 2.70
N SER A 20 16.33 51.44 3.41
CA SER A 20 16.34 51.24 4.85
C SER A 20 16.84 49.85 5.24
N ASP A 21 17.50 49.76 6.40
CA ASP A 21 17.93 48.49 6.99
C ASP A 21 16.81 47.46 7.13
N GLU A 22 15.59 47.92 7.41
CA GLU A 22 14.41 47.05 7.58
C GLU A 22 14.04 46.35 6.27
N LEU A 23 14.06 47.08 5.14
CA LEU A 23 13.79 46.50 3.83
C LEU A 23 14.86 45.49 3.44
N ILE A 24 16.13 45.77 3.75
CA ILE A 24 17.24 44.84 3.50
C ILE A 24 17.02 43.53 4.26
N LYS A 25 16.68 43.62 5.55
CA LYS A 25 16.39 42.43 6.38
C LYS A 25 15.22 41.61 5.84
N VAL A 26 14.15 42.27 5.39
CA VAL A 26 12.99 41.59 4.80
C VAL A 26 13.38 40.85 3.53
N VAL A 27 14.13 41.48 2.63
CA VAL A 27 14.59 40.84 1.38
C VAL A 27 15.50 39.64 1.68
N MET A 28 16.45 39.79 2.61
CA MET A 28 17.33 38.69 3.03
C MET A 28 16.54 37.51 3.62
N GLU A 29 15.50 37.78 4.40
CA GLU A 29 14.64 36.73 4.95
C GLU A 29 13.84 36.01 3.86
N ILE A 30 13.34 36.75 2.87
CA ILE A 30 12.64 36.18 1.70
C ILE A 30 13.59 35.25 0.93
N GLU A 31 14.81 35.69 0.61
CA GLU A 31 15.80 34.85 -0.09
C GLU A 31 16.11 33.57 0.68
N ARG A 32 16.30 33.68 2.00
CA ARG A 32 16.53 32.53 2.88
C ARG A 32 15.36 31.55 2.85
N GLN A 33 14.13 32.05 2.91
CA GLN A 33 12.93 31.22 2.86
C GLN A 33 12.75 30.53 1.51
N VAL A 34 12.99 31.24 0.40
CA VAL A 34 12.95 30.68 -0.95
C VAL A 34 13.98 29.57 -1.12
N TYR A 35 15.22 29.79 -0.68
CA TYR A 35 16.26 28.76 -0.70
C TYR A 35 15.84 27.51 0.08
N ASN A 36 15.36 27.70 1.31
CA ASN A 36 14.96 26.59 2.18
C ASN A 36 13.78 25.81 1.59
N ASN A 37 12.80 26.49 0.99
CA ASN A 37 11.66 25.85 0.35
C ASN A 37 12.09 25.07 -0.91
N ASN A 38 12.92 25.66 -1.76
CA ASN A 38 13.43 24.99 -2.96
C ASN A 38 14.27 23.76 -2.60
N TYR A 39 15.07 23.84 -1.53
CA TYR A 39 15.83 22.70 -1.03
C TYR A 39 14.92 21.58 -0.53
N LYS A 40 13.88 21.92 0.26
CA LYS A 40 12.87 20.95 0.70
C LYS A 40 12.15 20.30 -0.49
N GLU A 41 11.76 21.08 -1.50
CA GLU A 41 11.11 20.51 -2.69
C GLU A 41 12.04 19.61 -3.50
N ARG A 42 13.32 19.95 -3.65
CA ARG A 42 14.29 19.08 -4.33
C ARG A 42 14.48 17.72 -3.66
N ILE A 43 14.28 17.63 -2.35
CA ILE A 43 14.34 16.36 -1.62
C ILE A 43 13.01 15.60 -1.71
N ARG A 44 11.88 16.33 -1.74
CA ARG A 44 10.54 15.73 -1.86
C ARG A 44 10.26 15.15 -3.24
N HIS A 45 10.88 15.70 -4.28
CA HIS A 45 10.72 15.22 -5.64
C HIS A 45 11.86 14.27 -6.04
N ILE A 46 11.55 12.99 -6.14
CA ILE A 46 12.33 12.05 -6.95
C ILE A 46 11.52 11.84 -8.23
N SER A 47 12.08 12.20 -9.39
CA SER A 47 11.39 11.96 -10.66
C SER A 47 11.31 10.46 -10.93
N TYR A 48 10.26 10.05 -11.62
CA TYR A 48 10.08 8.67 -12.02
C TYR A 48 11.30 8.15 -12.79
N GLU A 49 11.83 8.96 -13.72
CA GLU A 49 13.01 8.66 -14.52
C GLU A 49 14.24 8.43 -13.64
N LYS A 50 14.44 9.27 -12.60
CA LYS A 50 15.56 9.12 -11.67
C LYS A 50 15.40 7.84 -10.83
N MET A 51 14.19 7.47 -10.45
CA MET A 51 13.94 6.20 -9.75
C MET A 51 14.26 4.99 -10.63
N VAL A 52 13.81 5.02 -11.90
CA VAL A 52 14.09 3.96 -12.87
C VAL A 52 15.59 3.84 -13.17
N GLU A 53 16.30 4.96 -13.34
CA GLU A 53 17.75 4.99 -13.54
C GLU A 53 18.52 4.39 -12.35
N HIS A 54 18.03 4.60 -11.13
CA HIS A 54 18.60 4.00 -9.91
C HIS A 54 18.14 2.55 -9.68
N GLY A 55 17.46 1.93 -10.65
CA GLY A 55 17.08 0.52 -10.62
C GLY A 55 15.86 0.21 -9.76
N PHE A 56 15.03 1.20 -9.40
CA PHE A 56 13.76 0.92 -8.73
C PHE A 56 12.80 0.19 -9.68
N GLN A 57 12.36 -1.01 -9.28
CA GLN A 57 11.35 -1.77 -9.99
C GLN A 57 9.96 -1.49 -9.37
N PHE A 58 9.08 -0.85 -10.13
CA PHE A 58 7.68 -0.71 -9.77
C PHE A 58 6.92 -1.95 -10.25
N ARG A 59 6.09 -2.55 -9.38
CA ARG A 59 5.16 -3.60 -9.83
C ARG A 59 4.14 -2.97 -10.78
N SER A 60 3.98 -3.54 -11.97
CA SER A 60 2.83 -3.25 -12.82
C SER A 60 1.57 -3.70 -12.09
N ASN A 61 0.51 -2.88 -12.13
CA ASN A 61 -0.82 -3.28 -11.68
C ASN A 61 -1.52 -4.20 -12.69
N ASP A 62 -0.86 -4.46 -13.83
CA ASP A 62 -1.29 -5.43 -14.82
C ASP A 62 -1.10 -6.82 -14.23
N ILE A 63 -2.09 -7.28 -13.47
CA ILE A 63 -2.26 -8.68 -13.13
C ILE A 63 -2.30 -9.41 -14.46
N GLU A 64 -1.33 -10.29 -14.73
CA GLU A 64 -1.30 -11.03 -15.97
C GLU A 64 -2.64 -11.78 -16.12
N VAL A 65 -3.32 -11.57 -17.25
CA VAL A 65 -4.65 -12.14 -17.52
C VAL A 65 -4.64 -13.66 -17.35
N ILE A 66 -3.50 -14.29 -17.65
CA ILE A 66 -3.25 -15.73 -17.45
C ILE A 66 -3.33 -16.11 -15.97
N GLU A 67 -2.62 -15.41 -15.08
CA GLU A 67 -2.66 -15.67 -13.64
C GLU A 67 -4.09 -15.54 -13.09
N THR A 68 -4.84 -14.53 -13.56
CA THR A 68 -6.24 -14.33 -13.16
C THR A 68 -7.15 -15.48 -13.62
N VAL A 69 -6.91 -16.04 -14.81
CA VAL A 69 -7.69 -17.15 -15.37
C VAL A 69 -7.37 -18.45 -14.64
N GLU A 70 -6.09 -18.71 -14.37
CA GLU A 70 -5.66 -19.89 -13.59
C GLU A 70 -6.24 -19.88 -12.18
N GLU A 71 -6.18 -18.74 -11.48
CA GLU A 71 -6.79 -18.58 -10.16
C GLU A 71 -8.30 -18.83 -10.18
N LYS A 72 -9.01 -18.34 -11.20
CA LYS A 72 -10.45 -18.58 -11.36
C LYS A 72 -10.75 -20.07 -11.53
N LEU A 73 -10.01 -20.78 -12.39
CA LEU A 73 -10.21 -22.21 -12.63
C LEU A 73 -9.91 -23.06 -11.38
N ILE A 74 -8.85 -22.72 -10.64
CA ILE A 74 -8.50 -23.36 -9.37
C ILE A 74 -9.60 -23.11 -8.34
N ASN A 75 -10.08 -21.88 -8.22
CA ASN A 75 -11.14 -21.52 -7.29
C ASN A 75 -12.46 -22.24 -7.62
N GLU A 76 -12.87 -22.30 -8.89
CA GLU A 76 -14.05 -23.05 -9.32
C GLU A 76 -13.96 -24.53 -8.94
N SER A 77 -12.79 -25.14 -9.17
CA SER A 77 -12.52 -26.53 -8.82
C SER A 77 -12.58 -26.75 -7.31
N LEU A 78 -12.04 -25.81 -6.53
CA LEU A 78 -12.12 -25.81 -5.07
C LEU A 78 -13.58 -25.69 -4.59
N TYR A 79 -14.37 -24.78 -5.16
CA TYR A 79 -15.79 -24.63 -4.82
C TYR A 79 -16.59 -25.89 -5.13
N LYS A 80 -16.33 -26.55 -6.27
CA LYS A 80 -16.94 -27.84 -6.60
C LYS A 80 -16.56 -28.93 -5.59
N ALA A 81 -15.29 -28.99 -5.19
CA ALA A 81 -14.81 -29.96 -4.20
C ALA A 81 -15.43 -29.72 -2.80
N LEU A 82 -15.57 -28.45 -2.39
CA LEU A 82 -16.25 -28.06 -1.17
C LEU A 82 -17.76 -28.35 -1.22
N GLY A 83 -18.40 -28.18 -2.38
CA GLY A 83 -19.82 -28.48 -2.59
C GLY A 83 -20.19 -29.95 -2.36
N LYS A 84 -19.24 -30.87 -2.59
CA LYS A 84 -19.40 -32.31 -2.34
C LYS A 84 -19.35 -32.69 -0.85
N LEU A 85 -18.96 -31.78 0.04
CA LEU A 85 -18.91 -32.04 1.48
C LEU A 85 -20.31 -31.98 2.14
N SER A 86 -20.48 -32.74 3.21
CA SER A 86 -21.69 -32.65 4.05
C SER A 86 -21.88 -31.26 4.67
N PHE A 87 -23.13 -30.92 5.02
CA PHE A 87 -23.47 -29.62 5.59
C PHE A 87 -22.66 -29.29 6.85
N ASP A 88 -22.53 -30.24 7.79
CA ASP A 88 -21.80 -30.03 9.04
C ASP A 88 -20.30 -29.78 8.84
N LYS A 89 -19.71 -30.42 7.82
CA LYS A 89 -18.31 -30.23 7.44
C LYS A 89 -18.10 -28.84 6.82
N ARG A 90 -18.99 -28.43 5.91
CA ARG A 90 -18.98 -27.07 5.33
C ARG A 90 -19.17 -26.01 6.41
N LYS A 91 -20.11 -26.22 7.33
CA LYS A 91 -20.35 -25.32 8.47
C LYS A 91 -19.12 -25.19 9.36
N LEU A 92 -18.38 -26.28 9.60
CA LEU A 92 -17.13 -26.23 10.35
C LEU A 92 -16.05 -25.42 9.63
N ILE A 93 -15.89 -25.60 8.32
CA ILE A 93 -14.96 -24.80 7.50
C ILE A 93 -15.32 -23.31 7.58
N TYR A 94 -16.61 -22.99 7.46
CA TYR A 94 -17.10 -21.61 7.56
C TYR A 94 -16.74 -20.96 8.90
N LEU A 95 -16.97 -21.67 10.01
CA LEU A 95 -16.63 -21.17 11.36
C LEU A 95 -15.13 -20.91 11.53
N VAL A 96 -14.28 -21.77 10.99
CA VAL A 96 -12.82 -21.69 11.16
C VAL A 96 -12.19 -20.66 10.23
N PHE A 97 -12.51 -20.71 8.92
CA PHE A 97 -11.79 -19.92 7.92
C PHE A 97 -12.43 -18.57 7.63
N PHE A 98 -13.76 -18.48 7.68
CA PHE A 98 -14.49 -17.25 7.35
C PHE A 98 -14.84 -16.45 8.60
N GLN A 99 -15.34 -17.10 9.65
CA GLN A 99 -15.66 -16.43 10.92
C GLN A 99 -14.47 -16.35 11.90
N ARG A 100 -13.32 -16.93 11.56
CA ARG A 100 -12.08 -16.92 12.37
C ARG A 100 -12.29 -17.39 13.81
N LYS A 101 -13.28 -18.27 14.08
CA LYS A 101 -13.48 -18.84 15.41
C LYS A 101 -12.35 -19.80 15.76
N THR A 102 -11.88 -19.74 17.00
CA THR A 102 -10.87 -20.67 17.50
C THR A 102 -11.44 -22.08 17.66
N ILE A 103 -10.58 -23.09 17.52
CA ILE A 103 -10.96 -24.50 17.73
C ILE A 103 -11.55 -24.70 19.13
N VAL A 104 -10.98 -24.02 20.14
CA VAL A 104 -11.44 -24.04 21.53
C VAL A 104 -12.89 -23.53 21.65
N SER A 105 -13.18 -22.39 21.03
CA SER A 105 -14.53 -21.79 21.05
C SER A 105 -15.55 -22.72 20.38
N ILE A 106 -15.23 -23.27 19.21
CA ILE A 106 -16.11 -24.19 18.48
C ILE A 106 -16.33 -25.48 19.28
N ALA A 107 -15.30 -26.00 19.94
CA ALA A 107 -15.38 -27.19 20.77
C ALA A 107 -16.32 -26.96 21.97
N LYS A 108 -16.20 -25.80 22.63
CA LYS A 108 -17.08 -25.38 23.73
C LYS A 108 -18.53 -25.23 23.29
N GLU A 109 -18.78 -24.55 22.16
CA GLU A 109 -20.13 -24.37 21.59
C GLU A 109 -20.80 -25.71 21.24
N ARG A 110 -20.02 -26.72 20.83
CA ARG A 110 -20.51 -28.04 20.44
C ARG A 110 -20.50 -29.06 21.58
N GLY A 111 -19.99 -28.72 22.76
CA GLY A 111 -19.85 -29.64 23.88
C GLY A 111 -18.90 -30.82 23.62
N VAL A 112 -17.87 -30.64 22.79
CA VAL A 112 -16.90 -31.69 22.42
C VAL A 112 -15.47 -31.28 22.77
N SER A 113 -14.55 -32.24 22.80
CA SER A 113 -13.12 -31.95 22.96
C SER A 113 -12.54 -31.24 21.73
N GLU A 114 -11.51 -30.41 21.92
CA GLU A 114 -10.75 -29.81 20.82
C GLU A 114 -10.15 -30.86 19.87
N GLY A 115 -9.70 -31.99 20.43
CA GLY A 115 -9.15 -33.10 19.65
C GLY A 115 -10.15 -33.66 18.65
N THR A 116 -11.43 -33.72 19.02
CA THR A 116 -12.52 -34.12 18.14
C THR A 116 -12.64 -33.17 16.95
N ILE A 117 -12.60 -31.85 17.17
CA ILE A 117 -12.67 -30.86 16.10
C ILE A 117 -11.45 -30.95 15.17
N ARG A 118 -10.23 -31.05 15.72
CA ARG A 118 -9.00 -31.22 14.92
C ARG A 118 -9.04 -32.48 14.06
N ARG A 119 -9.54 -33.59 14.61
CA ARG A 119 -9.72 -34.85 13.87
C ARG A 119 -10.71 -34.68 12.72
N ILE A 120 -11.85 -34.03 12.96
CA ILE A 120 -12.84 -33.76 11.91
C ILE A 120 -12.25 -32.88 10.81
N LEU A 121 -11.53 -31.81 11.16
CA LEU A 121 -10.83 -30.97 10.19
C LEU A 121 -9.86 -31.78 9.33
N LYS A 122 -9.06 -32.67 9.94
CA LYS A 122 -8.14 -33.55 9.21
C LYS A 122 -8.86 -34.46 8.21
N LEU A 123 -10.05 -34.96 8.56
CA LEU A 123 -10.88 -35.77 7.65
C LEU A 123 -11.43 -34.91 6.50
N ILE A 124 -11.91 -33.71 6.80
CA ILE A 124 -12.38 -32.75 5.80
C ILE A 124 -11.28 -32.45 4.78
N TYR A 125 -10.04 -32.21 5.23
CA TYR A 125 -8.90 -31.98 4.34
C TYR A 125 -8.65 -33.16 3.39
N LYS A 126 -8.66 -34.39 3.90
CA LYS A 126 -8.50 -35.59 3.07
C LYS A 126 -9.61 -35.70 2.02
N GLU A 127 -10.84 -35.42 2.42
CA GLU A 127 -12.00 -35.50 1.54
C GLU A 127 -11.99 -34.43 0.45
N ILE A 128 -11.60 -33.19 0.78
CA ILE A 128 -11.40 -32.13 -0.21
C ILE A 128 -10.34 -32.55 -1.23
N ILE A 129 -9.20 -33.08 -0.79
CA ILE A 129 -8.13 -33.55 -1.70
C ILE A 129 -8.65 -34.66 -2.62
N ILE A 130 -9.40 -35.63 -2.08
CA ILE A 130 -9.99 -36.70 -2.88
C ILE A 130 -11.00 -36.14 -3.88
N ASN A 131 -11.85 -35.21 -3.45
CA ASN A 131 -12.86 -34.59 -4.30
C ASN A 131 -12.24 -33.71 -5.39
N PHE A 132 -11.11 -33.06 -5.10
CA PHE A 132 -10.33 -32.25 -6.02
C PHE A 132 -9.62 -33.12 -7.07
N LYS A 133 -9.07 -34.27 -6.67
CA LYS A 133 -8.47 -35.26 -7.60
C LYS A 133 -9.49 -36.00 -8.48
N LYS A 134 -10.77 -35.95 -8.12
CA LYS A 134 -11.89 -36.58 -8.85
C LYS A 134 -12.64 -35.60 -9.76
N LEU A 135 -12.21 -34.35 -9.83
CA LEU A 135 -12.69 -33.34 -10.78
C LEU A 135 -11.79 -33.36 -12.01
#